data_AF-A0A1G6J0Y8-F1
#
_entry.id   AF-A0A1G6J0Y8-F1
#
_cell.length_a   1.000
_cell.length_b   1.000
_cell.length_c   1.000
_cell.angle_alpha   90.00
_cell.angle_beta   90.00
_cell.angle_gamma   90.00
#
_symmetry.space_group_name_H-M   'P 1'
#
loop_
_entity.id
_entity.type
_entity.pdbx_description
1 polymer ?
#
loop_
_entity_poly.entity_id
_entity_poly.type
_entity_poly.pdbx_seq_one_letter_code
_entity_poly.pdbx_strand_id
1 'polypeptide(L)'
;MKQCSACKKAYDDNTMFCKECGVALGTTVKSNMQQEALYNKNGVYESSDANLVTKPQQKYVPDKGIKKMFFSTQGRLNRKRYILRGLVIGAATSVGSMIATSLVTGALLSESIPMLIVSALLVLLMIILPAVSGFMLAVRRWHDLNKPGILALTNILILPGLYVLFAKGTEGPNKYGPDPLEISSEI
;
A
#
# COMPACT_ATOMS: atom_id res chain seq x y z
N MET A 1 -9.80 -30.44 -42.61
CA MET A 1 -8.48 -30.66 -41.97
C MET A 1 -7.84 -29.30 -41.71
N LYS A 2 -7.50 -28.98 -40.46
CA LYS A 2 -6.83 -27.72 -40.09
C LYS A 2 -5.33 -27.86 -40.31
N GLN A 3 -4.63 -26.76 -40.54
CA GLN A 3 -3.17 -26.74 -40.71
C GLN A 3 -2.52 -25.97 -39.57
N CYS A 4 -1.41 -26.49 -39.07
CA CYS A 4 -0.63 -25.85 -38.02
C CYS A 4 -0.06 -24.52 -38.52
N SER A 5 -0.19 -23.44 -37.74
CA SER A 5 0.29 -22.10 -38.13
C SER A 5 1.82 -22.02 -38.23
N ALA A 6 2.56 -22.86 -37.49
CA ALA A 6 4.02 -22.85 -37.47
C ALA A 6 4.64 -23.72 -38.58
N CYS A 7 4.16 -24.95 -38.77
CA CYS A 7 4.79 -25.92 -39.69
C CYS A 7 3.93 -26.31 -40.90
N LYS A 8 2.71 -25.77 -41.01
CA LYS A 8 1.75 -25.97 -42.12
C LYS A 8 1.29 -27.42 -42.37
N LYS A 9 1.68 -28.38 -41.53
CA LYS A 9 1.17 -29.76 -41.61
C LYS A 9 -0.29 -29.83 -41.14
N ALA A 10 -1.07 -30.69 -41.79
CA ALA A 10 -2.47 -30.92 -41.48
C ALA A 10 -2.65 -31.72 -40.18
N TYR A 11 -3.71 -31.42 -39.43
CA TYR A 11 -4.04 -32.08 -38.17
C TYR A 11 -5.56 -32.23 -37.96
N ASP A 12 -5.92 -33.11 -37.02
CA ASP A 12 -7.30 -33.42 -36.64
C ASP A 12 -7.81 -32.46 -35.56
N ASP A 13 -9.09 -32.10 -35.64
CA ASP A 13 -9.75 -31.04 -34.86
C ASP A 13 -9.67 -31.23 -33.34
N ASN A 14 -9.40 -32.46 -32.85
CA ASN A 14 -9.30 -32.77 -31.43
C ASN A 14 -7.85 -32.92 -30.91
N THR A 15 -6.85 -32.45 -31.66
CA THR A 15 -5.45 -32.47 -31.21
C THR A 15 -5.05 -31.13 -30.58
N MET A 16 -4.68 -31.16 -29.30
CA MET A 16 -4.31 -29.96 -28.54
C MET A 16 -2.92 -29.42 -28.88
N PHE A 17 -2.03 -30.26 -29.40
CA PHE A 17 -0.66 -29.88 -29.79
C PHE A 17 -0.29 -30.52 -31.13
N CYS A 18 0.46 -29.78 -31.95
CA CYS A 18 0.99 -30.27 -33.20
C CYS A 18 2.06 -31.34 -32.93
N LYS A 19 1.87 -32.57 -33.42
CA LYS A 19 2.81 -33.68 -33.20
C LYS A 19 4.21 -33.49 -33.82
N GLU A 20 4.35 -32.50 -34.68
CA GLU A 20 5.55 -32.30 -35.52
C GLU A 20 6.42 -31.14 -35.02
N CYS A 21 5.79 -30.07 -34.52
CA CYS A 21 6.52 -28.89 -34.02
C CYS A 21 6.17 -28.51 -32.57
N GLY A 22 5.21 -29.20 -31.94
CA GLY A 22 4.85 -29.01 -30.53
C GLY A 22 3.93 -27.82 -30.22
N VAL A 23 3.56 -26.98 -31.20
CA VAL A 23 2.72 -25.79 -30.93
C VAL A 23 1.29 -26.17 -30.53
N ALA A 24 0.69 -25.42 -29.59
CA ALA A 24 -0.69 -25.65 -29.16
C ALA A 24 -1.72 -25.23 -30.23
N LEU A 25 -2.74 -26.06 -30.43
CA LEU A 25 -3.75 -25.93 -31.50
C LEU A 25 -5.16 -25.82 -30.87
N GLY A 26 -5.63 -24.59 -30.61
CA GLY A 26 -6.97 -24.26 -30.08
C GLY A 26 -6.89 -23.49 -28.75
N THR A 27 -7.47 -22.29 -28.63
CA THR A 27 -8.90 -22.10 -28.35
C THR A 27 -9.38 -20.73 -28.84
N THR A 28 -10.50 -20.72 -29.55
CA THR A 28 -11.19 -19.53 -30.04
C THR A 28 -11.90 -18.84 -28.87
N VAL A 29 -11.26 -17.84 -28.25
CA VAL A 29 -11.96 -16.94 -27.31
C VAL A 29 -12.61 -15.83 -28.13
N LYS A 30 -13.95 -15.83 -28.12
CA LYS A 30 -14.79 -14.82 -28.77
C LYS A 30 -14.40 -13.42 -28.26
N SER A 31 -13.96 -12.57 -29.19
CA SER A 31 -13.68 -11.16 -28.93
C SER A 31 -14.98 -10.37 -28.82
N ASN A 32 -15.40 -10.03 -27.60
CA ASN A 32 -16.23 -8.85 -27.39
C ASN A 32 -15.30 -7.70 -26.98
N MET A 33 -14.55 -7.18 -27.96
CA MET A 33 -13.72 -5.98 -27.83
C MET A 33 -14.57 -4.76 -28.17
N GLN A 34 -15.10 -4.09 -27.16
CA GLN A 34 -15.37 -2.66 -27.22
C GLN A 34 -14.64 -1.99 -26.06
N GLN A 35 -13.42 -1.56 -26.41
CA GLN A 35 -12.76 -0.33 -26.01
C GLN A 35 -12.85 0.09 -24.55
N GLU A 36 -11.73 -0.06 -23.84
CA GLU A 36 -11.12 1.08 -23.14
C GLU A 36 -9.61 1.05 -23.42
N ALA A 37 -9.27 1.49 -24.63
CA ALA A 37 -7.93 1.89 -25.01
C ALA A 37 -7.68 3.28 -24.44
N LEU A 38 -7.03 3.38 -23.26
CA LEU A 38 -6.44 4.65 -22.80
C LEU A 38 -5.37 4.49 -21.70
N TYR A 39 -4.50 3.47 -21.76
CA TYR A 39 -3.20 3.57 -21.06
C TYR A 39 -2.15 2.58 -21.57
N ASN A 40 -1.55 2.90 -22.72
CA ASN A 40 -0.23 2.40 -23.08
C ASN A 40 0.63 3.59 -23.49
N LYS A 41 1.55 4.00 -22.61
CA LYS A 41 2.64 4.90 -23.01
C LYS A 41 3.97 4.63 -22.30
N ASN A 42 4.11 3.53 -21.57
CA ASN A 42 5.35 3.21 -20.87
C ASN A 42 5.74 1.77 -21.18
N GLY A 43 6.81 1.64 -21.97
CA GLY A 43 7.25 0.42 -22.64
C GLY A 43 7.46 -0.79 -21.72
N VAL A 44 7.27 -1.96 -22.33
CA VAL A 44 7.60 -3.28 -21.75
C VAL A 44 8.48 -3.99 -22.76
N TYR A 45 9.62 -4.49 -22.30
CA TYR A 45 10.53 -5.35 -23.04
C TYR A 45 9.96 -6.77 -23.13
N GLU A 46 10.15 -7.40 -24.29
CA GLU A 46 9.74 -8.76 -24.61
C GLU A 46 10.92 -9.70 -24.29
N SER A 47 10.75 -10.66 -23.36
CA SER A 47 11.75 -11.70 -23.09
C SER A 47 11.16 -13.10 -23.27
N SER A 48 11.80 -13.87 -24.14
CA SER A 48 11.35 -15.12 -24.75
C SER A 48 11.72 -16.39 -23.96
N ASP A 49 11.35 -16.48 -22.68
CA ASP A 49 11.50 -17.72 -21.89
C ASP A 49 10.20 -18.06 -21.15
N ALA A 50 9.39 -18.91 -21.78
CA ALA A 50 8.10 -19.35 -21.29
C ALA A 50 8.25 -20.44 -20.21
N ASN A 51 8.60 -20.09 -18.97
CA ASN A 51 8.26 -20.88 -17.77
C ASN A 51 8.35 -20.14 -16.42
N LEU A 52 8.55 -18.82 -16.41
CA LEU A 52 8.37 -17.98 -15.23
C LEU A 52 7.37 -16.88 -15.56
N VAL A 53 6.07 -17.16 -15.38
CA VAL A 53 5.08 -16.08 -15.32
C VAL A 53 5.26 -15.38 -13.98
N THR A 54 6.31 -14.58 -13.85
CA THR A 54 6.36 -13.56 -12.80
C THR A 54 5.24 -12.58 -13.11
N LYS A 55 4.23 -12.50 -12.22
CA LYS A 55 3.30 -11.37 -12.22
C LYS A 55 4.11 -10.09 -12.43
N PRO A 56 3.70 -9.16 -13.30
CA PRO A 56 4.45 -7.92 -13.52
C PRO A 56 4.74 -7.30 -12.15
N GLN A 57 6.03 -7.15 -11.83
CA GLN A 57 6.50 -6.57 -10.58
C GLN A 57 5.91 -5.16 -10.50
N GLN A 58 4.83 -4.98 -9.75
CA GLN A 58 4.18 -3.68 -9.62
C GLN A 58 5.19 -2.73 -8.98
N LYS A 59 5.67 -1.72 -9.70
CA LYS A 59 6.65 -0.78 -9.19
C LYS A 59 6.11 -0.03 -7.97
N TYR A 60 6.94 0.20 -6.95
CA TYR A 60 6.53 0.96 -5.78
C TYR A 60 6.19 2.41 -6.15
N VAL A 61 4.98 2.85 -5.77
CA VAL A 61 4.51 4.23 -5.95
C VAL A 61 4.40 4.92 -4.59
N PRO A 62 5.15 6.00 -4.33
CA PRO A 62 5.03 6.77 -3.11
C PRO A 62 3.63 7.36 -2.91
N ASP A 63 3.13 7.33 -1.66
CA ASP A 63 1.86 7.96 -1.30
C ASP A 63 1.90 9.47 -1.57
N LYS A 64 0.84 10.01 -2.17
CA LYS A 64 0.64 11.45 -2.38
C LYS A 64 -0.64 11.95 -1.70
N GLY A 65 -0.56 13.12 -1.07
CA GLY A 65 -1.68 13.78 -0.40
C GLY A 65 -1.92 13.30 1.04
N ILE A 66 -2.50 14.18 1.87
CA ILE A 66 -2.66 13.98 3.33
C ILE A 66 -3.41 12.68 3.64
N LYS A 67 -4.51 12.41 2.93
CA LYS A 67 -5.31 11.19 3.13
C LYS A 67 -4.49 9.91 2.92
N LYS A 68 -3.73 9.80 1.82
CA LYS A 68 -2.90 8.60 1.57
C LYS A 68 -1.68 8.54 2.48
N MET A 69 -1.13 9.70 2.86
CA MET A 69 0.04 9.77 3.73
C MET A 69 -0.28 9.40 5.18
N PHE A 70 -1.42 9.80 5.71
CA PHE A 70 -1.76 9.72 7.14
C PHE A 70 -2.99 8.89 7.46
N PHE A 71 -3.93 8.76 6.53
CA PHE A 71 -5.24 8.13 6.72
C PHE A 71 -5.49 6.99 5.73
N SER A 72 -4.51 6.10 5.59
CA SER A 72 -4.61 4.90 4.77
C SER A 72 -3.87 3.73 5.41
N THR A 73 -4.45 2.54 5.28
CA THR A 73 -3.89 1.26 5.71
C THR A 73 -3.25 0.48 4.56
N GLN A 74 -3.32 1.02 3.33
CA GLN A 74 -2.91 0.31 2.12
C GLN A 74 -1.41 0.45 1.86
N GLY A 75 -0.79 -0.63 1.41
CA GLY A 75 0.63 -0.66 1.08
C GLY A 75 1.55 -0.83 2.28
N ARG A 76 2.84 -0.57 2.02
CA ARG A 76 3.95 -0.76 2.95
C ARG A 76 4.59 0.56 3.32
N LEU A 77 4.94 0.70 4.60
CA LEU A 77 5.62 1.88 5.11
C LEU A 77 6.96 1.51 5.73
N ASN A 78 8.04 1.96 5.10
CA ASN A 78 9.39 1.76 5.62
C ASN A 78 9.63 2.53 6.92
N ARG A 79 10.63 2.10 7.70
CA ARG A 79 10.96 2.71 9.01
C ARG A 79 11.21 4.22 8.94
N LYS A 80 11.92 4.71 7.91
CA LYS A 80 12.26 6.14 7.76
C LYS A 80 11.01 7.01 7.65
N ARG A 81 10.06 6.63 6.79
CA ARG A 81 8.81 7.39 6.62
C ARG A 81 7.86 7.19 7.78
N TYR A 82 7.85 6.01 8.40
CA TYR A 82 7.10 5.77 9.63
C TYR A 82 7.54 6.73 10.74
N ILE A 83 8.85 6.83 11.00
CA ILE A 83 9.41 7.74 12.02
C ILE A 83 9.14 9.20 11.66
N LEU A 84 9.41 9.62 10.42
CA LEU A 84 9.22 11.02 10.01
C LEU A 84 7.75 11.44 10.09
N ARG A 85 6.82 10.61 9.61
CA ARG A 85 5.38 10.90 9.71
C ARG A 85 4.90 10.86 11.16
N GLY A 86 5.44 9.94 11.97
CA GLY A 86 5.19 9.91 13.41
C GLY A 86 5.65 11.18 14.12
N LEU A 87 6.82 11.73 13.76
CA LEU A 87 7.32 13.00 14.27
C LEU A 87 6.40 14.15 13.88
N VAL A 88 5.94 14.21 12.62
CA VAL A 88 4.98 15.22 12.17
C VAL A 88 3.67 15.15 12.98
N ILE A 89 3.13 13.96 13.22
CA ILE A 89 1.95 13.78 14.07
C ILE A 89 2.26 14.25 15.50
N GLY A 90 3.39 13.83 16.09
CA GLY A 90 3.78 14.20 17.44
C GLY A 90 3.93 15.71 17.62
N ALA A 91 4.59 16.38 16.68
CA ALA A 91 4.74 17.83 16.68
C ALA A 91 3.38 18.54 16.57
N ALA A 92 2.53 18.14 15.63
CA ALA A 92 1.19 18.71 15.49
C ALA A 92 0.33 18.51 16.74
N THR A 93 0.37 17.31 17.33
CA THR A 93 -0.32 17.00 18.59
C THR A 93 0.20 17.85 19.74
N SER A 94 1.52 18.04 19.85
CA SER A 94 2.12 18.85 20.93
C SER A 94 1.69 20.33 20.88
N VAL A 95 1.70 20.93 19.68
CA VAL A 95 1.24 22.31 19.50
C VAL A 95 -0.26 22.41 19.80
N GLY A 96 -1.06 21.49 19.25
CA GLY A 96 -2.49 21.49 19.48
C GLY A 96 -2.86 21.21 20.95
N SER A 97 -2.08 20.41 21.68
CA SER A 97 -2.31 20.20 23.11
C SER A 97 -2.04 21.44 23.93
N MET A 98 -1.01 22.25 23.60
CA MET A 98 -0.77 23.53 24.29
C MET A 98 -1.96 24.49 24.12
N ILE A 99 -2.51 24.55 22.91
CA ILE A 99 -3.71 25.36 22.61
C ILE A 99 -4.92 24.81 23.38
N ALA A 100 -5.16 23.50 23.30
CA ALA A 100 -6.29 22.87 23.98
C ALA A 100 -6.24 23.05 25.50
N THR A 101 -5.08 22.87 26.13
CA THR A 101 -4.90 23.10 27.57
C THR A 101 -5.19 24.55 27.93
N SER A 102 -4.70 25.52 27.15
CA SER A 102 -4.96 26.94 27.40
C SER A 102 -6.46 27.27 27.35
N LEU A 103 -7.19 26.71 26.37
CA LEU A 103 -8.64 26.90 26.23
C LEU A 103 -9.43 26.22 27.36
N VAL A 104 -9.04 25.00 27.75
CA VAL A 104 -9.66 24.29 28.88
C VAL A 104 -9.45 25.07 30.17
N THR A 105 -8.23 25.54 30.44
CA THR A 105 -7.95 26.37 31.63
C THR A 105 -8.78 27.64 31.62
N GLY A 106 -8.85 28.35 30.49
CA GLY A 106 -9.70 29.54 30.36
C GLY A 106 -11.17 29.27 30.63
N ALA A 107 -11.71 28.16 30.09
CA ALA A 107 -13.11 27.76 30.28
C ALA A 107 -13.44 27.40 31.73
N LEU A 108 -12.49 26.79 32.46
CA LEU A 108 -12.64 26.47 33.87
C LEU A 108 -12.64 27.73 34.73
N LEU A 109 -11.75 28.68 34.45
CA LEU A 109 -11.66 29.95 35.20
C LEU A 109 -12.86 30.87 34.97
N SER A 110 -13.48 30.81 33.79
CA SER A 110 -14.67 31.62 33.47
C SER A 110 -15.99 30.97 33.90
N GLU A 111 -15.96 29.75 34.45
CA GLU A 111 -17.14 28.93 34.80
C GLU A 111 -18.20 28.83 33.68
N SER A 112 -17.79 29.03 32.43
CA SER A 112 -18.71 29.14 31.31
C SER A 112 -18.95 27.76 30.68
N ILE A 113 -20.14 27.21 30.92
CA ILE A 113 -20.55 25.90 30.35
C ILE A 113 -20.33 25.82 28.83
N PRO A 114 -20.68 26.83 28.01
CA PRO A 114 -20.48 26.75 26.56
C PRO A 114 -19.00 26.59 26.17
N MET A 115 -18.08 27.34 26.80
CA MET A 115 -16.64 27.18 26.51
C MET A 115 -16.11 25.83 26.99
N LEU A 116 -16.63 25.31 28.11
CA LEU A 116 -16.26 23.98 28.60
C LEU A 116 -16.62 22.90 27.57
N ILE A 117 -17.83 22.96 27.00
CA ILE A 117 -18.26 22.02 25.95
C ILE A 117 -17.37 22.13 24.71
N VAL A 118 -17.11 23.35 24.22
CA VAL A 118 -16.24 23.57 23.04
C VAL A 118 -14.83 23.04 23.30
N SER A 119 -14.26 23.33 24.46
CA SER A 119 -12.92 22.86 24.84
C SER A 119 -12.86 21.32 24.94
N ALA A 120 -13.89 20.67 25.49
CA ALA A 120 -13.97 19.22 25.57
C ALA A 120 -14.05 18.55 24.19
N LEU A 121 -14.84 19.11 23.26
CA LEU A 121 -14.92 18.63 21.88
C LEU A 121 -13.58 18.78 21.14
N LEU A 122 -12.88 19.90 21.36
CA LEU A 122 -11.55 20.11 20.80
C LEU A 122 -10.54 19.08 21.34
N VAL A 123 -10.54 18.84 22.65
CA VAL A 123 -9.68 17.81 23.28
C VAL A 123 -9.97 16.43 22.69
N LEU A 124 -11.24 16.07 22.53
CA LEU A 124 -11.63 14.79 21.93
C LEU A 124 -11.07 14.65 20.50
N LEU A 125 -11.20 15.70 19.69
CA LEU A 125 -10.66 15.73 18.32
C LEU A 125 -9.14 15.57 18.31
N MET A 126 -8.45 16.27 19.22
CA MET A 126 -7.00 16.23 19.39
C MET A 126 -6.48 14.88 19.88
N ILE A 127 -7.32 14.03 20.47
CA ILE A 127 -6.98 12.66 20.83
C ILE A 127 -7.25 11.72 19.65
N ILE A 128 -8.43 11.80 19.05
CA ILE A 128 -8.90 10.83 18.04
C ILE A 128 -8.08 10.93 16.75
N LEU A 129 -7.87 12.13 16.20
CA LEU A 129 -7.18 12.29 14.91
C LEU A 129 -5.76 11.71 14.89
N PRO A 130 -4.86 12.07 15.83
CA PRO A 130 -3.52 11.51 15.85
C PRO A 130 -3.53 10.02 16.24
N ALA A 131 -4.45 9.55 17.07
CA ALA A 131 -4.57 8.13 17.39
C ALA A 131 -4.92 7.29 16.14
N VAL A 132 -5.93 7.72 15.38
CA VAL A 132 -6.34 7.05 14.14
C VAL A 132 -5.21 7.11 13.11
N SER A 133 -4.59 8.28 12.93
CA SER A 133 -3.49 8.42 11.97
C SER A 133 -2.28 7.56 12.36
N GLY A 134 -1.87 7.60 13.63
CA GLY A 134 -0.77 6.81 14.17
C GLY A 134 -1.02 5.31 14.03
N PHE A 135 -2.24 4.85 14.31
CA PHE A 135 -2.65 3.47 14.09
C PHE A 135 -2.54 3.06 12.62
N MET A 136 -3.02 3.88 11.69
CA MET A 136 -2.91 3.59 10.25
C MET A 136 -1.46 3.57 9.73
N LEU A 137 -0.58 4.41 10.28
CA LEU A 137 0.87 4.33 10.02
C LEU A 137 1.46 3.02 10.54
N ALA A 138 1.10 2.63 11.76
CA ALA A 138 1.57 1.39 12.38
C ALA A 138 1.11 0.15 11.60
N VAL A 139 -0.14 0.11 11.13
CA VAL A 139 -0.66 -0.96 10.27
C VAL A 139 0.24 -1.17 9.05
N ARG A 140 0.54 -0.10 8.31
CA ARG A 140 1.43 -0.18 7.13
C ARG A 140 2.87 -0.52 7.48
N ARG A 141 3.30 -0.20 8.70
CA ARG A 141 4.62 -0.58 9.19
C ARG A 141 4.70 -2.08 9.49
N TRP A 142 3.64 -2.66 10.07
CA TRP A 142 3.52 -4.11 10.24
C TRP A 142 3.38 -4.84 8.90
N HIS A 143 2.71 -4.25 7.92
CA HIS A 143 2.67 -4.75 6.55
C HIS A 143 4.05 -4.81 5.90
N ASP A 144 4.91 -3.82 6.17
CA ASP A 144 6.30 -3.84 5.70
C ASP A 144 7.14 -4.95 6.34
N LEU A 145 6.72 -5.47 7.50
CA LEU A 145 7.29 -6.64 8.17
C LEU A 145 6.59 -7.94 7.76
N ASN A 146 5.73 -7.90 6.74
CA ASN A 146 4.88 -9.00 6.26
C ASN A 146 4.01 -9.64 7.38
N LYS A 147 3.60 -8.83 8.36
CA LYS A 147 2.76 -9.25 9.49
C LYS A 147 1.36 -8.63 9.40
N PRO A 148 0.33 -9.22 10.06
CA PRO A 148 -1.02 -8.68 10.02
C PRO A 148 -1.10 -7.30 10.71
N GLY A 149 -1.85 -6.39 10.09
CA GLY A 149 -2.00 -5.02 10.56
C GLY A 149 -2.56 -4.86 11.97
N ILE A 150 -3.34 -5.84 12.47
CA ILE A 150 -3.89 -5.82 13.83
C ILE A 150 -2.82 -5.73 14.91
N LEU A 151 -1.59 -6.19 14.64
CA LEU A 151 -0.46 -6.04 15.55
C LEU A 151 -0.10 -4.57 15.83
N ALA A 152 -0.60 -3.62 15.02
CA ALA A 152 -0.49 -2.19 15.31
C ALA A 152 -1.03 -1.81 16.70
N LEU A 153 -2.04 -2.52 17.21
CA LEU A 153 -2.55 -2.31 18.58
C LEU A 153 -1.50 -2.59 19.66
N THR A 154 -0.57 -3.50 19.38
CA THR A 154 0.50 -3.87 20.33
C THR A 154 1.57 -2.80 20.47
N ASN A 155 1.60 -1.79 19.58
CA ASN A 155 2.57 -0.69 19.63
C ASN A 155 2.41 0.22 20.87
N ILE A 156 1.29 0.12 21.59
CA ILE A 156 1.13 0.74 22.92
C ILE A 156 2.12 0.17 23.94
N LEU A 157 2.55 -1.08 23.75
CA LEU A 157 3.56 -1.72 24.57
C LEU A 157 4.96 -1.32 24.11
N ILE A 158 5.89 -1.20 25.06
CA ILE A 158 7.26 -0.75 24.80
C ILE A 158 7.99 -1.66 23.81
N LEU A 159 7.95 -2.99 24.01
CA LEU A 159 8.72 -3.93 23.19
C LEU A 159 8.27 -3.98 21.72
N PRO A 160 6.96 -4.13 21.38
CA PRO A 160 6.51 -4.06 19.99
C PRO A 160 6.74 -2.67 19.37
N GLY A 161 6.58 -1.59 20.15
CA GLY A 161 6.89 -0.23 19.73
C GLY A 161 8.35 -0.05 19.31
N LEU A 162 9.30 -0.54 20.10
CA LEU A 162 10.72 -0.54 19.76
C LEU A 162 11.02 -1.45 18.57
N TYR A 163 10.40 -2.64 18.52
CA TYR A 163 10.58 -3.56 17.41
C TYR A 163 10.23 -2.92 16.06
N VAL A 164 9.08 -2.23 15.94
CA VAL A 164 8.70 -1.59 14.67
C VAL A 164 9.61 -0.43 14.27
N LEU A 165 10.25 0.24 15.24
CA LEU A 165 11.20 1.33 14.99
C LEU A 165 12.52 0.81 14.41
N PHE A 166 13.04 -0.31 14.92
CA PHE A 166 14.37 -0.81 14.55
C PHE A 166 14.38 -1.95 13.54
N ALA A 167 13.35 -2.79 13.50
CA ALA A 167 13.33 -3.96 12.62
C ALA A 167 13.46 -3.58 11.15
N LYS A 168 14.23 -4.35 10.37
CA LYS A 168 14.28 -4.18 8.91
C LYS A 168 12.97 -4.69 8.29
N GLY A 169 12.45 -3.99 7.28
CA GLY A 169 11.32 -4.48 6.47
C GLY A 169 11.71 -5.69 5.62
N THR A 170 10.71 -6.38 5.04
CA THR A 170 10.96 -7.51 4.13
C THR A 170 11.55 -7.04 2.80
N GLU A 171 12.51 -7.78 2.25
CA GLU A 171 13.06 -7.51 0.92
C GLU A 171 12.12 -8.05 -0.16
N GLY A 172 12.01 -7.32 -1.27
CA GLY A 172 11.18 -7.70 -2.40
C GLY A 172 9.67 -7.54 -2.14
N PRO A 173 8.80 -7.91 -3.11
CA PRO A 173 7.36 -7.79 -2.97
C PRO A 173 6.81 -8.73 -1.88
N ASN A 174 5.81 -8.27 -1.14
CA ASN A 174 5.04 -9.10 -0.21
C ASN A 174 3.53 -8.97 -0.48
N LYS A 175 2.69 -9.67 0.29
CA LYS A 175 1.23 -9.68 0.09
C LYS A 175 0.54 -8.31 0.27
N TYR A 176 1.25 -7.33 0.81
CA TYR A 176 0.77 -5.95 1.00
C TYR A 176 1.30 -4.98 -0.06
N GLY A 177 2.16 -5.43 -0.97
CA GLY A 177 2.65 -4.64 -2.09
C GLY A 177 4.16 -4.73 -2.33
N PRO A 178 4.67 -3.96 -3.31
CA PRO A 178 6.08 -3.96 -3.69
C PRO A 178 7.00 -3.35 -2.64
N ASP A 179 8.29 -3.63 -2.77
CA ASP A 179 9.29 -3.15 -1.83
C ASP A 179 9.43 -1.61 -1.89
N PRO A 180 9.22 -0.89 -0.78
CA PRO A 180 9.37 0.55 -0.72
C PRO A 180 10.80 1.06 -0.90
N LEU A 181 11.80 0.18 -0.85
CA LEU A 181 13.22 0.49 -1.02
C LEU A 181 13.80 0.00 -2.34
N GLU A 182 13.02 -0.74 -3.14
CA GLU A 182 13.46 -1.15 -4.47
C GLU A 182 13.49 0.10 -5.36
N ILE A 183 14.70 0.62 -5.50
CA ILE A 183 15.02 1.78 -6.32
C ILE A 183 14.66 1.40 -7.74
N SER A 184 13.89 2.25 -8.42
CA SER A 184 13.87 2.23 -9.87
C SER A 184 15.28 2.56 -10.35
N SER A 185 16.05 1.56 -10.75
CA SER A 185 17.44 1.69 -11.20
C SER A 185 17.56 2.40 -12.56
N GLU A 186 16.77 3.44 -12.79
CA GLU A 186 16.79 4.29 -13.98
C GLU A 186 16.81 5.75 -13.52
N ILE A 187 18.01 6.23 -13.19
CA ILE A 187 18.48 7.60 -13.47
C ILE A 187 19.93 7.47 -13.92
#